data_AF-F1A294-F1
#
_entry.id   AF-F1A294-F1
#
_cell.length_a   1.000
_cell.length_b   1.000
_cell.length_c   1.000
_cell.angle_alpha   90.00
_cell.angle_beta   90.00
_cell.angle_gamma   90.00
#
_symmetry.space_group_name_H-M   'P 1'
#
loop_
_entity.id
_entity.type
_entity.pdbx_description
1 polymer ?
#
loop_
_entity_poly.entity_id
_entity_poly.type
_entity_poly.pdbx_seq_one_letter_code
_entity_poly.pdbx_strand_id
1 'polypeptide(L)' 'MNSNTVYSKDSRDTIDDWSNKKISEWLTLLKFPIEIISTLEFCVVDGGTLVFISDNLPNDV' A
#
# COMPACT_ATOMS: atom_id res chain seq x y z
N MET A 1 22.69 -4.13 34.29
CA MET A 1 21.99 -3.50 33.15
C MET A 1 22.17 -4.40 31.94
N ASN A 2 21.22 -5.30 31.73
CA ASN A 2 21.17 -6.28 30.66
C ASN A 2 20.13 -5.81 29.64
N SER A 3 20.58 -5.03 28.67
CA SER A 3 19.76 -4.57 27.56
C SER A 3 19.51 -5.73 26.59
N ASN A 4 18.44 -6.49 26.84
CA ASN A 4 17.84 -7.37 25.84
C ASN A 4 17.13 -6.49 24.81
N THR A 5 17.86 -6.00 23.81
CA THR A 5 17.23 -5.49 22.59
C THR A 5 16.68 -6.68 21.83
N VAL A 6 15.45 -7.06 22.14
CA VAL A 6 14.59 -7.84 21.25
C VAL A 6 14.46 -6.99 19.99
N TYR A 7 15.23 -7.30 18.96
CA TYR A 7 14.91 -6.83 17.62
C TYR A 7 13.57 -7.46 17.28
N SER A 8 12.49 -6.70 17.46
CA SER A 8 11.20 -7.08 16.88
C SER A 8 11.46 -7.17 15.40
N LYS A 9 11.40 -8.39 14.87
CA LYS A 9 11.44 -8.70 13.45
C LYS A 9 10.12 -8.26 12.80
N ASP A 10 9.54 -7.14 13.25
CA ASP A 10 8.54 -6.36 12.53
C ASP A 10 9.28 -5.62 11.43
N SER A 11 9.66 -6.40 10.42
CA SER A 11 10.02 -5.89 9.12
C SER A 11 8.88 -4.98 8.69
N ARG A 12 9.14 -3.67 8.78
CA ARG A 12 8.29 -2.55 8.38
C ARG A 12 7.46 -2.98 7.18
N ASP A 13 6.19 -3.24 7.41
CA ASP A 13 5.21 -3.54 6.38
C ASP A 13 5.02 -2.28 5.54
N THR A 14 5.86 -2.12 4.52
CA THR A 14 5.82 -0.95 3.65
C THR A 14 4.73 -1.12 2.61
N ILE A 15 4.16 -0.01 2.14
CA ILE A 15 3.09 -0.05 1.12
C ILE A 15 3.57 -0.81 -0.12
N ASP A 16 4.85 -0.73 -0.47
CA ASP A 16 5.47 -1.44 -1.60
C ASP A 16 5.28 -2.97 -1.54
N ASP A 17 5.28 -3.54 -0.33
CA ASP A 17 5.12 -4.98 -0.09
C ASP A 17 3.64 -5.45 -0.07
N TRP A 18 2.69 -4.52 -0.20
CA TRP A 18 1.28 -4.86 -0.05
C TRP A 18 0.73 -5.58 -1.28
N SER A 19 0.00 -6.67 -1.03
CA SER A 19 -0.76 -7.32 -2.09
C SER A 19 -1.93 -6.44 -2.54
N ASN A 20 -2.37 -6.67 -3.77
CA ASN A 20 -3.57 -6.06 -4.33
C ASN A 20 -4.79 -6.10 -3.37
N LYS A 21 -5.05 -7.25 -2.74
CA LYS A 21 -6.15 -7.40 -1.77
C LYS A 21 -6.01 -6.43 -0.60
N LYS A 22 -4.81 -6.30 -0.05
CA LYS A 22 -4.52 -5.42 1.08
C LYS A 22 -4.67 -3.94 0.71
N ILE A 23 -4.30 -3.58 -0.51
CA ILE A 23 -4.52 -2.24 -1.07
C ILE A 23 -6.03 -1.95 -1.17
N SER A 24 -6.83 -2.88 -1.70
CA SER A 24 -8.29 -2.72 -1.79
C SER A 24 -8.96 -2.59 -0.42
N GLU A 25 -8.54 -3.40 0.56
CA GLU A 25 -9.02 -3.29 1.95
C GLU A 25 -8.66 -1.93 2.56
N TRP A 26 -7.43 -1.46 2.35
CA TRP A 26 -6.98 -0.15 2.81
C TRP A 26 -7.78 1.00 2.19
N LEU A 27 -8.01 0.99 0.88
CA LEU A 27 -8.82 2.02 0.20
C LEU A 27 -10.28 2.01 0.66
N THR A 28 -10.82 0.82 0.95
CA THR A 28 -12.15 0.67 1.53
C THR A 28 -12.24 1.32 2.92
N LEU A 29 -11.23 1.13 3.77
CA LEU A 29 -11.15 1.77 5.09
C LEU A 29 -11.05 3.30 4.99
N LEU A 30 -10.36 3.80 3.96
CA LEU A 30 -10.28 5.22 3.64
C LEU A 30 -11.54 5.78 2.98
N LYS A 31 -12.55 4.93 2.72
CA LYS A 31 -13.82 5.30 2.07
C LYS A 31 -13.63 5.88 0.66
N PHE A 32 -12.66 5.35 -0.09
CA PHE A 32 -12.54 5.66 -1.51
C PHE A 32 -13.81 5.19 -2.27
N PRO A 33 -14.16 5.86 -3.39
CA PRO A 33 -15.22 5.41 -4.28
C PRO A 33 -15.05 3.96 -4.70
N ILE A 34 -16.15 3.20 -4.72
CA ILE A 34 -16.11 1.77 -5.03
C ILE A 34 -15.62 1.52 -6.45
N GLU A 35 -15.90 2.45 -7.37
CA GLU A 35 -15.44 2.40 -8.76
C GLU A 35 -13.92 2.45 -8.87
N ILE A 36 -13.25 3.25 -8.01
CA ILE A 36 -11.79 3.32 -7.96
C ILE A 36 -11.23 2.01 -7.41
N ILE A 37 -11.81 1.50 -6.31
CA ILE A 37 -11.37 0.25 -5.67
C ILE A 37 -11.51 -0.92 -6.66
N SER A 38 -12.66 -1.05 -7.31
CA SER A 38 -12.91 -2.10 -8.30
C SER A 38 -12.00 -2.00 -9.52
N THR A 39 -11.67 -0.78 -9.96
CA THR A 39 -10.72 -0.58 -11.07
C THR A 39 -9.32 -1.06 -10.68
N LEU A 40 -8.85 -0.72 -9.48
CA LEU A 40 -7.54 -1.15 -8.99
C LEU A 40 -7.48 -2.66 -8.75
N GLU A 41 -8.58 -3.25 -8.27
CA GLU A 41 -8.72 -4.70 -8.12
C GLU A 41 -8.66 -5.42 -9.47
N PHE A 42 -9.43 -4.94 -10.47
CA PHE A 42 -9.43 -5.49 -11.82
C PHE A 42 -8.07 -5.40 -12.52
N CYS A 43 -7.37 -4.28 -12.33
CA CYS A 43 -6.03 -4.07 -12.87
C CYS A 43 -4.92 -4.80 -12.09
N VAL A 44 -5.27 -5.52 -11.01
CA VAL A 44 -4.33 -6.23 -10.13
C VAL A 44 -3.24 -5.29 -9.60
N VAL A 45 -3.61 -4.06 -9.25
CA VAL A 45 -2.67 -3.07 -8.72
C VAL A 45 -2.25 -3.50 -7.32
N ASP A 46 -0.96 -3.75 -7.15
CA ASP A 46 -0.32 -4.02 -5.86
C ASP A 46 0.39 -2.76 -5.31
N GLY A 47 1.02 -2.93 -4.16
CA GLY A 47 1.77 -1.90 -3.46
C GLY A 47 2.79 -1.18 -4.33
N GLY A 48 3.71 -1.94 -4.95
CA GLY A 48 4.76 -1.38 -5.79
C GLY A 48 4.22 -0.68 -7.04
N THR A 49 3.17 -1.23 -7.65
CA THR A 49 2.51 -0.56 -8.78
C THR A 49 1.87 0.77 -8.34
N LEU A 50 1.24 0.80 -7.16
CA LEU A 50 0.63 2.01 -6.62
C LEU A 50 1.68 3.09 -6.32
N VAL A 51 2.81 2.72 -5.71
CA VAL A 51 3.94 3.63 -5.46
C VAL A 51 4.50 4.17 -6.77
N PHE A 52 4.71 3.30 -7.75
CA PHE A 52 5.17 3.71 -9.08
C PHE A 52 4.21 4.73 -9.73
N ILE A 53 2.90 4.50 -9.68
CA ILE A 53 1.91 5.46 -10.20
C ILE A 53 2.00 6.79 -9.44
N SER A 54 2.10 6.75 -8.11
CA SER A 54 2.22 7.96 -7.28
C SER A 54 3.46 8.78 -7.63
N ASP A 55 4.59 8.12 -7.88
CA ASP A 55 5.86 8.79 -8.18
C ASP A 55 5.95 9.32 -9.61
N ASN A 56 5.19 8.73 -10.54
CA ASN A 56 5.20 9.07 -11.96
C ASN A 56 3.96 9.84 -12.42
N LEU A 57 3.02 10.10 -11.53
CA LEU A 57 1.95 11.06 -11.79
C LEU A 57 2.63 12.41 -12.06
N PRO A 58 2.44 13.03 -13.23
CA PRO A 58 2.93 14.37 -13.46
C PRO A 58 2.38 15.24 -12.34
N ASN A 59 3.27 15.98 -11.67
CA ASN A 59 2.88 17.06 -10.77
C ASN A 59 2.21 18.14 -11.64
N ASP A 60 0.99 17.89 -12.08
CA ASP A 60 0.18 18.90 -12.74
C ASP A 60 -0.23 19.90 -11.65
N VAL A 61 0.39 21.08 -11.83
CA VAL A 61 0.31 22.34 -11.10
C VAL A 61 -1.12 22.81 -10.86
#